data_AF-A0A2T9JH62-F1
#
_entry.id   AF-A0A2T9JH62-F1
#
_cell.length_a   1.000
_cell.length_b   1.000
_cell.length_c   1.000
_cell.angle_alpha   90.00
_cell.angle_beta   90.00
_cell.angle_gamma   90.00
#
_symmetry.space_group_name_H-M   'P 1'
#
loop_
_entity.id
_entity.type
_entity.pdbx_description
1 polymer ?
#
loop_
_entity_poly.entity_id
_entity_poly.type
_entity_poly.pdbx_seq_one_letter_code
_entity_poly.pdbx_strand_id
1 'polypeptide(L)' 'MNIKPYGVAVTDAIASGDLSRLKEAEAAAEAHLAEYGDVATLLPLLKLEIAKLEGRKS' A
#
# COMPACT_ATOMS: atom_id res chain seq x y z
N MET A 1 -4.69 18.91 -6.74
CA MET A 1 -5.53 17.84 -7.31
C MET A 1 -4.91 16.53 -6.86
N ASN A 2 -5.59 15.82 -5.96
CA ASN A 2 -5.03 14.74 -5.14
C ASN A 2 -5.07 13.42 -5.92
N ILE A 3 -4.02 13.08 -6.67
CA ILE A 3 -3.85 11.72 -7.21
C ILE A 3 -3.47 10.84 -6.02
N LYS A 4 -4.51 10.29 -5.39
CA LYS A 4 -4.41 9.32 -4.32
C LYS A 4 -3.85 8.01 -4.93
N PRO A 5 -2.66 7.53 -4.54
CA PRO A 5 -2.01 6.37 -5.18
C PRO A 5 -2.60 5.06 -4.64
N TYR A 6 -3.85 4.75 -5.00
CA TYR A 6 -4.53 3.58 -4.44
C TYR A 6 -5.08 2.71 -5.57
N GLY A 7 -4.26 1.78 -6.02
CA GLY A 7 -4.64 0.70 -6.92
C GLY A 7 -4.86 1.15 -8.36
N VAL A 8 -5.84 2.01 -8.60
CA VAL A 8 -6.38 2.32 -9.94
C VAL A 8 -5.31 2.86 -10.88
N ALA A 9 -4.49 3.83 -10.45
CA ALA A 9 -3.43 4.38 -11.31
C ALA A 9 -2.36 3.32 -11.67
N VAL A 10 -2.01 2.44 -10.73
CA VAL A 10 -1.05 1.35 -10.94
C VAL A 10 -1.67 0.28 -11.83
N THR A 11 -2.92 -0.12 -11.60
CA THR A 11 -3.64 -1.10 -12.41
C THR A 11 -3.91 -0.58 -13.82
N ASP A 12 -4.19 0.72 -13.98
CA ASP A 12 -4.40 1.36 -15.27
C ASP A 12 -3.08 1.46 -16.04
N ALA A 13 -1.97 1.79 -15.37
CA ALA A 13 -0.65 1.76 -15.99
C ALA A 13 -0.31 0.35 -16.48
N ILE A 14 -0.53 -0.68 -15.65
CA ILE A 14 -0.36 -2.09 -16.02
C ILE A 14 -1.23 -2.46 -17.22
N ALA A 15 -2.53 -2.13 -17.18
CA ALA A 15 -3.45 -2.45 -18.26
C ALA A 15 -3.11 -1.71 -19.57
N SER A 16 -2.53 -0.52 -19.49
CA SER A 16 -2.16 0.28 -20.66
C SER A 16 -0.95 -0.26 -21.43
N GLY A 17 -0.05 -1.00 -20.77
CA GLY A 17 1.19 -1.50 -21.37
C GLY A 17 2.21 -0.40 -21.75
N ASP A 18 1.98 0.85 -21.36
CA ASP A 18 2.85 1.98 -21.65
C ASP A 18 4.01 2.05 -20.64
N LEU A 19 5.24 1.88 -21.14
CA LEU A 19 6.44 1.84 -20.32
C LEU A 19 6.67 3.12 -19.50
N SER A 20 6.34 4.29 -20.04
CA SER A 20 6.51 5.56 -19.31
C SER A 20 5.53 5.62 -18.14
N ARG A 21 4.28 5.22 -18.35
CA ARG A 21 3.25 5.18 -17.29
C ARG A 21 3.57 4.14 -16.21
N LEU A 22 4.12 3.00 -16.61
CA LEU A 22 4.58 1.98 -15.66
C LEU A 22 5.64 2.53 -14.70
N LYS A 23 6.64 3.25 -15.23
CA LYS A 23 7.71 3.85 -14.42
C LYS A 23 7.22 4.98 -13.51
N GLU A 24 6.28 5.79 -13.99
CA GLU A 24 5.65 6.82 -13.15
C GLU A 24 4.85 6.20 -11.99
N ALA A 25 4.09 5.15 -12.27
CA ALA A 25 3.34 4.41 -11.26
C ALA A 25 4.26 3.72 -10.24
N GLU A 26 5.38 3.14 -10.71
CA GLU A 26 6.41 2.54 -9.87
C GLU A 26 7.02 3.58 -8.92
N ALA A 27 7.52 4.70 -9.44
CA ALA A 27 8.11 5.76 -8.62
C ALA A 27 7.13 6.34 -7.59
N ALA A 28 5.85 6.49 -7.97
CA ALA A 28 4.81 6.93 -7.04
C ALA A 28 4.54 5.91 -5.93
N ALA A 29 4.54 4.61 -6.25
CA ALA A 29 4.36 3.55 -5.26
C ALA A 29 5.56 3.46 -4.30
N GLU A 30 6.79 3.56 -4.81
CA GLU A 30 8.00 3.59 -3.99
C GLU A 30 8.01 4.81 -3.04
N ALA A 31 7.66 5.99 -3.55
CA ALA A 31 7.54 7.19 -2.72
C ALA A 31 6.50 7.02 -1.60
N HIS A 32 5.36 6.40 -1.91
CA HIS A 32 4.34 6.11 -0.90
C HIS A 32 4.84 5.14 0.17
N LEU A 33 5.55 4.07 -0.23
CA LEU A 33 6.17 3.13 0.71
C LEU A 33 7.25 3.79 1.58
N ALA A 34 8.04 4.70 1.01
CA ALA A 34 9.06 5.43 1.76
C ALA A 34 8.45 6.37 2.80
N GLU A 35 7.34 7.03 2.47
CA GLU A 35 6.68 8.01 3.35
C GLU A 35 5.81 7.34 4.42
N TYR A 36 5.06 6.30 4.06
CA TYR A 36 4.01 5.72 4.93
C TYR A 36 4.32 4.29 5.40
N GLY A 37 5.30 3.62 4.80
CA GLY A 37 5.59 2.20 5.05
C GLY A 37 4.56 1.25 4.44
N ASP A 38 4.83 -0.06 4.52
CA ASP A 38 3.92 -1.10 4.03
C ASP A 38 2.78 -1.36 5.02
N VAL A 39 1.77 -0.49 4.98
CA VAL A 39 0.58 -0.58 5.83
C VAL A 39 -0.19 -1.89 5.60
N ALA A 40 -0.18 -2.43 4.38
CA ALA A 40 -0.89 -3.66 4.05
C ALA A 40 -0.30 -4.87 4.81
N THR A 41 1.03 -4.91 4.96
CA THR A 41 1.72 -5.92 5.77
C THR A 41 1.62 -5.65 7.27
N LEU A 42 1.70 -4.38 7.69
CA LEU A 42 1.68 -4.02 9.11
C LEU A 42 0.29 -4.21 9.77
N LEU A 43 -0.80 -4.01 9.03
CA LEU A 43 -2.15 -4.05 9.59
C LEU A 43 -2.56 -5.44 10.15
N PRO A 44 -2.31 -6.57 9.46
CA PRO A 44 -2.55 -7.90 10.03
C PRO A 44 -1.72 -8.16 11.29
N LEU A 45 -0.45 -7.72 11.32
CA LEU A 45 0.42 -7.87 12.50
C LEU A 45 -0.13 -7.08 13.70
N LEU A 46 -0.57 -5.84 13.47
CA LEU A 46 -1.22 -5.03 14.51
C LEU A 46 -2.47 -5.73 15.06
N LYS A 47 -3.33 -6.28 14.18
CA LYS A 47 -4.53 -7.02 14.60
C LYS A 47 -4.20 -8.26 15.42
N LEU A 48 -3.14 -8.97 15.07
CA LEU A 48 -2.67 -10.12 15.83
C LEU A 48 -2.24 -9.73 17.24
N GLU A 49 -1.46 -8.64 17.38
CA GLU A 49 -1.04 -8.15 18.70
C GLU A 49 -2.22 -7.68 19.54
N ILE A 50 -3.21 -7.01 18.93
CA ILE A 50 -4.46 -6.65 19.61
C ILE A 50 -5.17 -7.91 20.14
N ALA A 51 -5.37 -8.92 19.29
CA ALA A 51 -6.04 -10.15 19.68
C ALA A 51 -5.33 -10.89 20.82
N LYS A 52 -3.98 -10.89 20.84
CA LYS A 52 -3.19 -11.47 21.95
C LYS A 52 -3.43 -10.75 23.27
N LEU A 53 -3.53 -9.43 23.25
CA LEU A 53 -3.76 -8.63 24.46
C LEU A 53 -5.20 -8.74 24.95
N GLU A 54 -6.18 -8.81 24.04
CA GLU A 54 -7.58 -9.03 24.37
C GLU A 54 -7.79 -10.43 24.98
N GLY A 55 -7.20 -11.47 24.39
CA GLY A 55 -7.28 -12.84 24.90
C GLY A 55 -6.56 -13.06 26.25
N ARG A 56 -5.65 -12.16 26.66
CA ARG A 56 -4.98 -12.19 27.98
C ARG A 56 -5.78 -11.54 29.11
N LYS A 57 -6.90 -10.88 28.83
CA LYS A 57 -7.78 -10.30 29.87
C LYS A 57 -8.77 -11.31 30.48
N SER A 58 -8.51 -12.61 30.38
CA SER A 58 -9.30 -13.69 30.99
C SER A 58 -8.50 -14.48 32.01
#